data_AF-A0A961PHH1-F1
#
_entry.id   AF-A0A961PHH1-F1
#
_cell.length_a   1.000
_cell.length_b   1.000
_cell.length_c   1.000
_cell.angle_alpha   90.00
_cell.angle_beta   90.00
_cell.angle_gamma   90.00
#
_symmetry.space_group_name_H-M   'P 1'
#
loop_
_entity.id
_entity.type
_entity.pdbx_description
1 polymer ?
#
loop_
_entity_poly.entity_id
_entity_poly.type
_entity_poly.pdbx_seq_one_letter_code
_entity_poly.pdbx_strand_id
1 'polypeptide(L)'
;DGDQVVLDFVGKVDGEAFDGGAAEDFPLVLGSGQFIPGFEEQLVGVKAEEEKDVTVTFPEEYGAAELAGKEAVFSCTIKAVKAPKAAEIDDELAKRYGAEDLAALKAQVTERLEAEYAGAARAVTKRALLDALDETVSFDLPPSLVEAEASQIAHQLWHDEHPDEHGHNHDHIEATDEHKKLAERRVKLGLLLAELGQKAEITVTDAEMTQAIMNQARQYPGQERAFFDFVQQNAQVRQQIQAPIFEDKVVDHIFEGATVTEKEVSKEELEKAVEALDEE
;
A
#
# COMPACT_ATOMS: atom_id res chain seq x y z
N ASP A 1 -24.18 -13.42 15.89
CA ASP A 1 -23.11 -12.66 15.21
C ASP A 1 -21.80 -13.39 15.33
N GLY A 2 -21.09 -13.54 14.20
CA GLY A 2 -19.79 -14.24 14.09
C GLY A 2 -19.86 -15.71 13.65
N ASP A 3 -21.02 -16.37 13.78
CA ASP A 3 -21.23 -17.74 13.30
C ASP A 3 -21.36 -17.78 11.78
N GLN A 4 -20.84 -18.84 11.17
CA GLN A 4 -21.03 -19.12 9.74
C GLN A 4 -22.21 -20.07 9.55
N VAL A 5 -23.21 -19.60 8.82
CA VAL A 5 -24.36 -20.37 8.36
C VAL A 5 -24.09 -20.83 6.93
N VAL A 6 -24.17 -22.15 6.69
CA VAL A 6 -24.21 -22.71 5.34
C VAL A 6 -25.68 -22.86 4.97
N LEU A 7 -26.13 -22.16 3.94
CA LEU A 7 -27.53 -22.18 3.51
C LEU A 7 -27.68 -22.33 2.01
N ASP A 8 -28.79 -22.92 1.61
CA ASP A 8 -29.33 -22.75 0.27
C ASP A 8 -30.38 -21.63 0.35
N PHE A 9 -30.48 -20.78 -0.65
CA PHE A 9 -31.55 -19.79 -0.70
C PHE A 9 -32.07 -19.58 -2.11
N VAL A 10 -33.36 -19.22 -2.20
CA VAL A 10 -34.00 -18.77 -3.44
C VAL A 10 -34.81 -17.52 -3.14
N GLY A 11 -34.35 -16.39 -3.66
CA GLY A 11 -34.99 -15.08 -3.59
C GLY A 11 -36.06 -14.91 -4.66
N LYS A 12 -37.20 -14.35 -4.26
CA LYS A 12 -38.33 -14.05 -5.14
C LYS A 12 -38.82 -12.62 -4.90
N VAL A 13 -39.15 -11.92 -5.98
CA VAL A 13 -39.85 -10.62 -5.98
C VAL A 13 -41.19 -10.84 -6.66
N ASP A 14 -42.29 -10.40 -6.03
CA ASP A 14 -43.66 -10.61 -6.53
C ASP A 14 -44.02 -12.08 -6.86
N GLY A 15 -43.33 -13.03 -6.22
CA GLY A 15 -43.50 -14.48 -6.42
C GLY A 15 -42.64 -15.10 -7.52
N GLU A 16 -41.88 -14.30 -8.28
CA GLU A 16 -40.97 -14.76 -9.33
C GLU A 16 -39.52 -14.74 -8.85
N ALA A 17 -38.76 -15.80 -9.15
CA ALA A 17 -37.33 -15.85 -8.84
C ALA A 17 -36.55 -14.90 -9.76
N PHE A 18 -35.55 -14.21 -9.22
CA PHE A 18 -34.72 -13.27 -9.97
C PHE A 18 -33.28 -13.76 -10.10
N ASP A 19 -32.57 -13.28 -11.13
CA ASP A 19 -31.20 -13.67 -11.41
C ASP A 19 -30.23 -13.17 -10.33
N GLY A 20 -29.27 -14.02 -9.94
CA GLY A 20 -28.40 -13.77 -8.78
C GLY A 20 -29.09 -13.90 -7.41
N GLY A 21 -30.38 -14.23 -7.36
CA GLY A 21 -31.16 -14.41 -6.14
C GLY A 21 -31.11 -15.81 -5.55
N ALA A 22 -30.34 -16.75 -6.11
CA ALA A 22 -30.28 -18.12 -5.62
C ALA A 22 -28.85 -18.66 -5.54
N ALA A 23 -28.57 -19.42 -4.49
CA ALA A 23 -27.31 -20.14 -4.31
C ALA A 23 -27.52 -21.42 -3.50
N GLU A 24 -26.64 -22.40 -3.71
CA GLU A 24 -26.56 -23.63 -2.93
C GLU A 24 -25.23 -23.69 -2.17
N ASP A 25 -25.24 -24.28 -0.98
CA ASP A 25 -24.09 -24.46 -0.07
C ASP A 25 -23.37 -23.15 0.26
N PHE A 26 -24.10 -22.04 0.26
CA PHE A 26 -23.51 -20.71 0.42
C PHE A 26 -23.04 -20.49 1.87
N PRO A 27 -21.73 -20.21 2.09
CA PRO A 27 -21.22 -19.91 3.42
C PRO A 27 -21.40 -18.43 3.74
N LEU A 28 -22.31 -18.10 4.65
CA LEU A 28 -22.57 -16.74 5.13
C LEU A 28 -22.12 -16.58 6.58
N VAL A 29 -21.21 -15.64 6.84
CA VAL A 29 -20.84 -15.27 8.22
C VAL A 29 -21.81 -14.19 8.70
N LEU A 30 -22.56 -14.46 9.76
CA LEU A 30 -23.53 -13.50 10.31
C LEU A 30 -22.82 -12.27 10.89
N GLY A 31 -23.22 -11.09 10.46
CA GLY A 31 -22.61 -9.80 10.77
C GLY A 31 -21.52 -9.36 9.79
N SER A 32 -21.34 -10.07 8.67
CA SER A 32 -20.37 -9.69 7.63
C SER A 32 -20.82 -8.49 6.79
N GLY A 33 -22.13 -8.21 6.75
CA GLY A 33 -22.70 -7.20 5.86
C GLY A 33 -22.56 -7.56 4.38
N GLN A 34 -22.42 -8.84 4.07
CA GLN A 34 -22.29 -9.34 2.71
C GLN A 34 -23.65 -9.39 2.00
N PHE A 35 -24.73 -9.53 2.77
CA PHE A 35 -26.11 -9.49 2.27
C PHE A 35 -26.75 -8.12 2.52
N ILE A 36 -27.89 -7.90 1.87
CA ILE A 36 -28.69 -6.68 2.08
C ILE A 36 -29.10 -6.54 3.57
N PRO A 37 -29.13 -5.30 4.10
CA PRO A 37 -29.51 -5.06 5.48
C PRO A 37 -30.85 -5.70 5.85
N GLY A 38 -30.94 -6.30 7.04
CA GLY A 38 -32.12 -7.02 7.51
C GLY A 38 -32.15 -8.50 7.15
N PHE A 39 -31.28 -8.98 6.26
CA PHE A 39 -31.21 -10.40 5.90
C PHE A 39 -30.53 -11.24 6.99
N GLU A 40 -29.30 -10.85 7.37
CA GLU A 40 -28.47 -11.61 8.30
C GLU A 40 -29.09 -11.65 9.71
N GLU A 41 -29.73 -10.56 10.13
CA GLU A 41 -30.40 -10.41 11.42
C GLU A 41 -31.57 -11.38 11.58
N GLN A 42 -32.27 -11.68 10.48
CA GLN A 42 -33.34 -12.67 10.49
C GLN A 42 -32.82 -14.10 10.54
N LEU A 43 -31.57 -14.36 10.17
CA LEU A 43 -30.96 -15.69 10.33
C LEU A 43 -30.37 -15.91 11.73
N VAL A 44 -30.40 -14.92 12.62
CA VAL A 44 -29.95 -15.11 14.00
C VAL A 44 -30.89 -16.07 14.74
N GLY A 45 -30.30 -17.09 15.37
CA GLY A 45 -31.02 -18.08 16.19
C GLY A 45 -31.54 -19.31 15.44
N VAL A 46 -31.35 -19.38 14.12
CA VAL A 46 -31.69 -20.56 13.32
C VAL A 46 -30.81 -21.76 13.67
N LYS A 47 -31.32 -22.96 13.45
CA LYS A 47 -30.59 -24.22 13.62
C LYS A 47 -30.29 -24.87 12.29
N ALA A 48 -29.33 -25.80 12.28
CA ALA A 48 -29.13 -26.68 11.14
C ALA A 48 -30.42 -27.46 10.83
N GLU A 49 -30.66 -27.69 9.55
CA GLU A 49 -31.85 -28.31 8.96
C GLU A 49 -33.15 -27.49 9.10
N GLU A 50 -33.06 -26.23 9.53
CA GLU A 50 -34.22 -25.32 9.60
C GLU A 50 -34.49 -24.69 8.23
N GLU A 51 -35.76 -24.59 7.86
CA GLU A 51 -36.22 -23.77 6.74
C GLU A 51 -36.78 -22.45 7.29
N LYS A 52 -36.34 -21.33 6.71
CA LYS A 52 -36.76 -20.00 7.13
C LYS A 52 -36.92 -19.08 5.92
N ASP A 53 -38.10 -18.47 5.81
CA ASP A 53 -38.31 -17.37 4.88
C ASP A 53 -37.80 -16.08 5.52
N VAL A 54 -36.96 -15.36 4.78
CA VAL A 54 -36.40 -14.06 5.14
C VAL A 54 -36.98 -13.01 4.21
N THR A 55 -37.71 -12.03 4.76
CA THR A 55 -38.31 -10.95 3.98
C THR A 55 -37.52 -9.67 4.17
N VAL A 56 -37.05 -9.08 3.07
CA VAL A 56 -36.18 -7.91 3.07
C VAL A 56 -36.56 -6.96 1.95
N THR A 57 -36.32 -5.67 2.15
CA THR A 57 -36.49 -4.64 1.12
C THR A 57 -35.12 -4.25 0.60
N PHE A 58 -34.94 -4.30 -0.73
CA PHE A 58 -33.72 -3.82 -1.34
C PHE A 58 -33.55 -2.30 -1.12
N PRO A 59 -32.32 -1.82 -0.86
CA PRO A 59 -32.05 -0.38 -0.79
C PRO A 59 -32.50 0.36 -2.06
N GLU A 60 -32.87 1.63 -1.94
CA GLU A 60 -33.23 2.46 -3.11
C GLU A 60 -32.05 2.64 -4.07
N GLU A 61 -30.82 2.61 -3.56
CA GLU A 61 -29.58 2.77 -4.33
C GLU A 61 -28.96 1.43 -4.78
N TYR A 62 -29.76 0.35 -4.85
CA TYR A 62 -29.25 -0.96 -5.22
C TYR A 62 -28.78 -1.01 -6.70
N GLY A 63 -27.62 -1.62 -6.95
CA GLY A 63 -26.97 -1.61 -8.28
C GLY A 63 -27.79 -2.25 -9.40
N ALA A 64 -28.80 -3.06 -9.08
CA ALA A 64 -29.79 -3.55 -10.03
C ALA A 64 -31.08 -2.74 -9.92
N ALA A 65 -31.32 -1.85 -10.90
CA ALA A 65 -32.49 -0.95 -10.94
C ALA A 65 -33.84 -1.69 -10.87
N GLU A 66 -33.90 -2.93 -11.35
CA GLU A 66 -35.10 -3.77 -11.31
C GLU A 66 -35.43 -4.31 -9.90
N LEU A 67 -34.48 -4.29 -8.97
CA LEU A 67 -34.63 -4.77 -7.59
C LEU A 67 -34.71 -3.62 -6.59
N ALA A 68 -34.17 -2.44 -6.92
CA ALA A 68 -34.13 -1.28 -6.04
C ALA A 68 -35.50 -0.93 -5.44
N GLY A 69 -35.55 -0.81 -4.11
CA GLY A 69 -36.77 -0.47 -3.36
C GLY A 69 -37.86 -1.56 -3.32
N LYS A 70 -37.65 -2.72 -3.95
CA LYS A 70 -38.65 -3.81 -3.95
C LYS A 70 -38.49 -4.71 -2.72
N GLU A 71 -39.60 -5.25 -2.27
CA GLU A 71 -39.62 -6.30 -1.25
C GLU A 71 -39.35 -7.66 -1.91
N ALA A 72 -38.49 -8.46 -1.28
CA ALA A 72 -38.16 -9.80 -1.71
C ALA A 72 -38.27 -10.79 -0.54
N VAL A 73 -38.69 -12.00 -0.88
CA VAL A 73 -38.75 -13.13 0.06
C VAL A 73 -37.72 -14.16 -0.36
N PHE A 74 -36.82 -14.50 0.56
CA PHE A 74 -35.80 -15.52 0.38
C PHE A 74 -36.16 -16.75 1.20
N SER A 75 -36.51 -17.84 0.51
CA SER A 75 -36.67 -19.13 1.17
C SER A 75 -35.29 -19.72 1.41
N CYS A 76 -34.86 -19.75 2.67
CA CYS A 76 -33.56 -20.23 3.10
C CYS A 76 -33.67 -21.61 3.73
N THR A 77 -32.85 -22.56 3.30
CA THR A 77 -32.68 -23.87 3.94
C THR A 77 -31.31 -23.91 4.59
N ILE A 78 -31.28 -23.99 5.93
CA ILE A 78 -30.05 -23.98 6.70
C ILE A 78 -29.44 -25.39 6.71
N LYS A 79 -28.28 -25.56 6.08
CA LYS A 79 -27.57 -26.85 6.04
C LYS A 79 -26.69 -27.05 7.26
N ALA A 80 -25.97 -26.01 7.70
CA ALA A 80 -25.08 -26.10 8.85
C ALA A 80 -24.92 -24.75 9.53
N VAL A 81 -24.69 -24.77 10.85
CA VAL A 81 -24.27 -23.62 11.63
C VAL A 81 -22.93 -23.95 12.27
N LYS A 82 -21.91 -23.14 11.99
CA LYS A 82 -20.52 -23.34 12.42
C LYS A 82 -20.11 -22.15 13.27
N ALA A 83 -19.69 -22.41 14.50
CA ALA A 83 -19.08 -21.38 15.34
C ALA A 83 -17.65 -21.08 14.86
N PRO A 84 -17.20 -19.82 14.90
CA PRO A 84 -15.82 -19.48 14.62
C PRO A 84 -14.92 -20.13 15.66
N LYS A 85 -13.91 -20.88 15.21
CA LYS A 85 -12.86 -21.42 16.07
C LYS A 85 -11.56 -20.70 15.73
N ALA A 86 -10.90 -20.14 16.74
CA ALA A 86 -9.56 -19.61 16.58
C ALA A 86 -8.65 -20.71 16.01
N ALA A 87 -7.88 -20.38 14.97
CA ALA A 87 -6.88 -21.29 14.45
C ALA A 87 -5.86 -21.59 15.55
N GLU A 88 -5.52 -22.87 15.71
CA GLU A 88 -4.43 -23.25 16.58
C GLU A 88 -3.13 -22.81 15.92
N ILE A 89 -2.28 -22.10 16.66
CA ILE A 89 -0.99 -21.63 16.17
C ILE A 89 0.00 -22.77 16.37
N ASP A 90 0.05 -23.66 15.39
CA ASP A 90 0.83 -24.90 15.39
C ASP A 90 1.53 -25.14 14.05
N ASP A 91 2.20 -26.29 13.91
CA ASP A 91 2.93 -26.67 12.70
C ASP A 91 1.99 -26.91 11.51
N GLU A 92 0.73 -27.29 11.76
CA GLU A 92 -0.26 -27.49 10.69
C GLU A 92 -0.71 -26.16 10.10
N LEU A 93 -0.85 -25.12 10.93
CA LEU A 93 -1.02 -23.76 10.45
C LEU A 93 0.20 -23.32 9.63
N ALA A 94 1.41 -23.55 10.13
CA ALA A 94 2.64 -23.15 9.45
C ALA A 94 2.77 -23.73 8.04
N LYS A 95 2.44 -25.02 7.87
CA LYS A 95 2.43 -25.69 6.56
C LYS A 95 1.46 -25.07 5.56
N ARG A 96 0.31 -24.54 6.02
CA ARG A 96 -0.64 -23.83 5.14
C ARG A 96 -0.08 -22.53 4.59
N TYR A 97 0.87 -21.92 5.31
CA TYR A 97 1.57 -20.71 4.88
C TYR A 97 2.93 -21.01 4.21
N GLY A 98 3.21 -22.28 3.88
CA GLY A 98 4.42 -22.66 3.15
C GLY A 98 5.68 -22.77 4.00
N ALA A 99 5.56 -22.78 5.33
CA ALA A 99 6.67 -23.04 6.25
C ALA A 99 6.70 -24.51 6.69
N GLU A 100 7.88 -25.03 7.04
CA GLU A 100 8.05 -26.44 7.45
C GLU A 100 7.35 -26.74 8.79
N ASP A 101 7.47 -25.80 9.73
CA ASP A 101 6.92 -25.85 11.08
C ASP A 101 6.68 -24.43 11.64
N LEU A 102 6.11 -24.34 12.84
CA LEU A 102 5.81 -23.05 13.46
C LEU A 102 7.08 -22.23 13.76
N ALA A 103 8.21 -22.86 14.03
CA ALA A 103 9.46 -22.16 14.28
C ALA A 103 9.97 -21.47 12.99
N ALA A 104 9.90 -22.16 11.85
CA ALA A 104 10.23 -21.62 10.55
C ALA A 104 9.29 -20.48 10.15
N LEU A 105 7.97 -20.62 10.39
CA LEU A 105 7.03 -19.54 10.12
C LEU A 105 7.35 -18.29 10.97
N LYS A 106 7.61 -18.48 12.27
CA LYS A 106 7.99 -17.37 13.16
C LYS A 106 9.28 -16.70 12.69
N ALA A 107 10.29 -17.47 12.30
CA ALA A 107 11.54 -16.92 11.78
C ALA A 107 11.32 -16.07 10.52
N GLN A 108 10.51 -16.54 9.56
CA GLN A 108 10.17 -15.78 8.36
C GLN A 108 9.43 -14.47 8.68
N VAL A 109 8.47 -14.52 9.60
CA VAL A 109 7.74 -13.33 10.06
C VAL A 109 8.68 -12.36 10.76
N THR A 110 9.57 -12.85 11.62
CA THR A 110 10.57 -12.03 12.30
C THR A 110 11.51 -11.36 11.31
N GLU A 111 12.09 -12.08 10.35
CA GLU A 111 12.99 -11.51 9.33
C GLU A 111 12.28 -10.44 8.50
N ARG A 112 11.02 -10.67 8.12
CA ARG A 112 10.21 -9.67 7.42
C ARG A 112 10.01 -8.42 8.27
N LEU A 113 9.62 -8.57 9.54
CA LEU A 113 9.39 -7.44 10.44
C LEU A 113 10.69 -6.68 10.74
N GLU A 114 11.80 -7.38 10.91
CA GLU A 114 13.12 -6.76 11.08
C GLU A 114 13.50 -5.92 9.87
N ALA A 115 13.30 -6.43 8.65
CA ALA A 115 13.55 -5.68 7.42
C ALA A 115 12.64 -4.45 7.29
N GLU A 116 11.35 -4.58 7.64
CA GLU A 116 10.37 -3.49 7.64
C GLU A 116 10.75 -2.39 8.63
N TYR A 117 11.06 -2.75 9.89
CA TYR A 117 11.47 -1.80 10.91
C TYR A 117 12.84 -1.17 10.64
N ALA A 118 13.78 -1.93 10.09
CA ALA A 118 15.07 -1.38 9.67
C ALA A 118 14.90 -0.32 8.55
N GLY A 119 14.02 -0.60 7.58
CA GLY A 119 13.67 0.35 6.52
C GLY A 119 13.02 1.63 7.08
N ALA A 120 12.03 1.48 7.95
CA ALA A 120 11.35 2.59 8.62
C ALA A 120 12.33 3.45 9.44
N ALA A 121 13.15 2.82 10.29
CA ALA A 121 14.14 3.52 11.10
C ALA A 121 15.18 4.25 10.21
N ARG A 122 15.61 3.63 9.11
CA ARG A 122 16.51 4.26 8.14
C ARG A 122 15.87 5.49 7.50
N ALA A 123 14.60 5.42 7.09
CA ALA A 123 13.89 6.56 6.49
C ALA A 123 13.80 7.74 7.47
N VAL A 124 13.40 7.49 8.73
CA VAL A 124 13.33 8.51 9.77
C VAL A 124 14.70 9.12 10.07
N THR A 125 15.73 8.28 10.19
CA THR A 125 17.10 8.75 10.49
C THR A 125 17.66 9.57 9.32
N LYS A 126 17.41 9.13 8.07
CA LYS A 126 17.80 9.85 6.86
C LYS A 126 17.11 11.21 6.79
N ARG A 127 15.79 11.29 7.07
CA ARG A 127 15.07 12.59 7.12
C ARG A 127 15.69 13.51 8.16
N ALA A 128 15.93 13.02 9.38
CA ALA A 128 16.54 13.82 10.43
C ALA A 128 17.93 14.37 10.05
N LEU A 129 18.73 13.57 9.33
CA LEU A 129 20.01 14.04 8.78
C LEU A 129 19.80 15.15 7.75
N LEU A 130 18.91 14.95 6.79
CA LEU A 130 18.64 15.93 5.73
C LEU A 130 18.11 17.24 6.29
N ASP A 131 17.26 17.20 7.31
CA ASP A 131 16.77 18.39 8.02
C ASP A 131 17.90 19.14 8.72
N ALA A 132 18.76 18.42 9.45
CA ALA A 132 19.93 19.02 10.09
C ALA A 132 20.91 19.66 9.08
N LEU A 133 21.09 19.05 7.91
CA LEU A 133 21.89 19.61 6.82
C LEU A 133 21.23 20.84 6.20
N ASP A 134 19.91 20.83 6.05
CA ASP A 134 19.13 21.96 5.51
C ASP A 134 19.29 23.22 6.37
N GLU A 135 19.28 23.05 7.69
CA GLU A 135 19.47 24.14 8.67
C GLU A 135 20.91 24.66 8.72
N THR A 136 21.90 23.78 8.50
CA THR A 136 23.32 24.10 8.68
C THR A 136 23.95 24.74 7.45
N VAL A 137 23.44 24.41 6.25
CA VAL A 137 24.05 24.80 4.98
C VAL A 137 23.17 25.80 4.25
N SER A 138 23.77 26.93 3.82
CA SER A 138 23.12 27.94 3.01
C SER A 138 24.07 28.45 1.93
N PHE A 139 23.59 28.49 0.69
CA PHE A 139 24.28 29.02 -0.47
C PHE A 139 23.26 29.45 -1.52
N ASP A 140 23.66 30.33 -2.44
CA ASP A 140 22.79 30.81 -3.51
C ASP A 140 22.44 29.67 -4.48
N LEU A 141 21.14 29.45 -4.68
CA LEU A 141 20.65 28.41 -5.58
C LEU A 141 20.49 28.96 -7.01
N PRO A 142 20.86 28.19 -8.05
CA PRO A 142 20.57 28.57 -9.43
C PRO A 142 19.06 28.68 -9.66
N PRO A 143 18.51 29.86 -10.03
CA PRO A 143 17.06 30.04 -10.15
C PRO A 143 16.41 29.07 -11.14
N SER A 144 17.12 28.74 -12.23
CA SER A 144 16.63 27.79 -13.23
C SER A 144 16.44 26.36 -12.69
N LEU A 145 17.24 25.95 -11.70
CA LEU A 145 17.08 24.62 -11.09
C LEU A 145 15.91 24.61 -10.11
N VAL A 146 15.74 25.68 -9.34
CA VAL A 146 14.61 25.84 -8.42
C VAL A 146 13.30 25.90 -9.20
N GLU A 147 13.25 26.67 -10.29
CA GLU A 147 12.07 26.74 -11.16
C GLU A 147 11.73 25.39 -11.79
N ALA A 148 12.72 24.67 -12.31
CA ALA A 148 12.52 23.34 -12.90
C ALA A 148 11.97 22.34 -11.87
N GLU A 149 12.56 22.30 -10.67
CA GLU A 149 12.10 21.41 -9.59
C GLU A 149 10.70 21.82 -9.10
N ALA A 150 10.41 23.11 -8.95
CA ALA A 150 9.09 23.59 -8.55
C ALA A 150 8.01 23.20 -9.56
N SER A 151 8.30 23.27 -10.87
CA SER A 151 7.40 22.77 -11.91
C SER A 151 7.22 21.26 -11.87
N GLN A 152 8.26 20.47 -11.56
CA GLN A 152 8.13 19.02 -11.39
C GLN A 152 7.26 18.67 -10.18
N ILE A 153 7.46 19.33 -9.04
CA ILE A 153 6.65 19.15 -7.83
C ILE A 153 5.19 19.50 -8.12
N ALA A 154 4.94 20.66 -8.73
CA ALA A 154 3.59 21.10 -9.08
C ALA A 154 2.89 20.09 -9.99
N HIS A 155 3.60 19.57 -10.99
CA HIS A 155 3.08 18.55 -11.88
C HIS A 155 2.80 17.24 -11.13
N GLN A 156 3.71 16.79 -10.26
CA GLN A 156 3.51 15.55 -9.50
C GLN A 156 2.27 15.62 -8.59
N LEU A 157 2.18 16.65 -7.76
CA LEU A 157 1.08 16.81 -6.80
C LEU A 157 -0.27 16.94 -7.51
N TRP A 158 -0.32 17.61 -8.66
CA TRP A 158 -1.55 17.70 -9.44
C TRP A 158 -2.01 16.33 -9.96
N HIS A 159 -1.09 15.46 -10.41
CA HIS A 159 -1.42 14.10 -10.84
C HIS A 159 -1.88 13.22 -9.67
N ASP A 160 -1.32 13.43 -8.47
CA ASP A 160 -1.77 12.74 -7.26
C ASP A 160 -3.20 13.14 -6.88
N GLU A 161 -3.58 14.41 -7.10
CA GLU A 161 -4.95 14.91 -6.92
C GLU A 161 -5.92 14.52 -8.05
N HIS A 162 -5.41 14.19 -9.24
CA HIS A 162 -6.19 13.85 -10.44
C HIS A 162 -5.81 12.45 -10.97
N PRO A 163 -5.97 11.38 -10.18
CA PRO A 163 -5.46 10.05 -10.51
C PRO A 163 -6.10 9.45 -11.77
N ASP A 164 -7.29 9.92 -12.17
CA ASP A 164 -7.99 9.49 -13.39
C ASP A 164 -7.43 10.13 -14.68
N GLU A 165 -6.59 11.16 -14.56
CA GLU A 165 -5.99 11.88 -15.69
C GLU A 165 -4.62 11.29 -16.05
N HIS A 166 -4.63 10.09 -16.64
CA HIS A 166 -3.40 9.34 -16.97
C HIS A 166 -2.53 9.91 -18.11
N GLY A 167 -2.85 11.09 -18.65
CA GLY A 167 -2.16 11.68 -19.80
C GLY A 167 -1.58 13.05 -19.49
N HIS A 168 -0.49 13.43 -20.16
CA HIS A 168 0.08 14.79 -20.12
C HIS A 168 -0.73 15.82 -20.94
N ASN A 169 -2.05 15.63 -21.04
CA ASN A 169 -2.94 16.45 -21.87
C ASN A 169 -3.79 17.41 -21.02
N HIS A 170 -3.18 17.93 -19.96
CA HIS A 170 -3.73 18.96 -19.10
C HIS A 170 -3.06 20.31 -19.43
N ASP A 171 -3.72 21.40 -19.03
CA ASP A 171 -3.15 22.73 -19.16
C ASP A 171 -1.87 22.90 -18.31
N HIS A 172 -1.11 23.96 -18.57
CA HIS A 172 0.10 24.25 -17.81
C HIS A 172 -0.22 24.41 -16.31
N ILE A 173 0.46 23.61 -15.48
CA ILE A 173 0.34 23.68 -14.02
C ILE A 173 1.38 24.68 -13.52
N GLU A 174 0.92 25.82 -13.01
CA GLU A 174 1.80 26.83 -12.43
C GLU A 174 2.30 26.40 -11.05
N ALA A 175 3.59 26.60 -10.80
CA ALA A 175 4.18 26.34 -9.50
C ALA A 175 3.79 27.44 -8.50
N THR A 176 3.20 27.05 -7.37
CA THR A 176 2.89 27.92 -6.24
C THR A 176 4.15 28.28 -5.45
N ASP A 177 4.05 29.23 -4.53
CA ASP A 177 5.16 29.56 -3.62
C ASP A 177 5.49 28.40 -2.67
N GLU A 178 4.53 27.52 -2.36
CA GLU A 178 4.78 26.29 -1.61
C GLU A 178 5.62 25.30 -2.41
N HIS A 179 5.29 25.09 -3.69
CA HIS A 179 6.12 24.27 -4.60
C HIS A 179 7.55 24.81 -4.70
N LYS A 180 7.71 26.15 -4.76
CA LYS A 180 9.04 26.78 -4.79
C LYS A 180 9.82 26.56 -3.50
N LYS A 181 9.17 26.67 -2.33
CA LYS A 181 9.84 26.43 -1.05
C LYS A 181 10.34 24.98 -0.93
N LEU A 182 9.52 24.02 -1.37
CA LEU A 182 9.93 22.61 -1.44
C LEU A 182 11.07 22.40 -2.44
N ALA A 183 11.00 23.04 -3.60
CA ALA A 183 12.04 22.98 -4.61
C ALA A 183 13.38 23.55 -4.13
N GLU A 184 13.38 24.68 -3.43
CA GLU A 184 14.59 25.25 -2.84
C GLU A 184 15.28 24.26 -1.91
N ARG A 185 14.52 23.61 -1.02
CA ARG A 185 15.04 22.57 -0.13
C ARG A 185 15.61 21.38 -0.90
N ARG A 186 14.87 20.84 -1.87
CA ARG A 186 15.32 19.69 -2.69
C ARG A 186 16.57 20.01 -3.51
N VAL A 187 16.62 21.17 -4.17
CA VAL A 187 17.77 21.59 -4.98
C VAL A 187 18.99 21.85 -4.09
N LYS A 188 18.81 22.52 -2.93
CA LYS A 188 19.89 22.76 -1.97
C LYS A 188 20.51 21.46 -1.48
N LEU A 189 19.69 20.53 -0.98
CA LEU A 189 20.15 19.24 -0.49
C LEU A 189 20.75 18.38 -1.60
N GLY A 190 20.12 18.34 -2.78
CA GLY A 190 20.62 17.59 -3.93
C GLY A 190 22.01 18.05 -4.39
N LEU A 191 22.24 19.37 -4.47
CA LEU A 191 23.55 19.93 -4.79
C LEU A 191 24.59 19.65 -3.70
N LEU A 192 24.20 19.76 -2.43
CA LEU A 192 25.08 19.44 -1.30
C LEU A 192 25.52 17.97 -1.32
N LEU A 193 24.59 17.03 -1.47
CA LEU A 193 24.89 15.60 -1.51
C LEU A 193 25.71 15.22 -2.74
N ALA A 194 25.45 15.84 -3.90
CA ALA A 194 26.26 15.64 -5.10
C ALA A 194 27.72 16.07 -4.88
N GLU A 195 27.94 17.24 -4.28
CA GLU A 195 29.28 17.76 -3.97
C GLU A 195 30.00 16.88 -2.93
N LEU A 196 29.30 16.43 -1.89
CA LEU A 196 29.86 15.53 -0.87
C LEU A 196 30.24 14.18 -1.48
N GLY A 197 29.36 13.58 -2.28
CA GLY A 197 29.64 12.33 -2.97
C GLY A 197 30.79 12.45 -3.95
N GLN A 198 30.90 13.56 -4.68
CA GLN A 198 32.04 13.82 -5.56
C GLN A 198 33.36 13.90 -4.77
N LYS A 199 33.39 14.64 -3.65
CA LYS A 199 34.57 14.77 -2.79
C LYS A 199 35.00 13.46 -2.14
N ALA A 200 34.03 12.61 -1.80
CA ALA A 200 34.25 11.28 -1.24
C ALA A 200 34.49 10.20 -2.30
N GLU A 201 34.51 10.57 -3.59
CA GLU A 201 34.67 9.64 -4.72
C GLU A 201 33.63 8.50 -4.73
N ILE A 202 32.43 8.79 -4.22
CA ILE A 202 31.33 7.82 -4.14
C ILE A 202 30.79 7.56 -5.54
N THR A 203 30.67 6.29 -5.89
CA THR A 203 30.15 5.84 -7.17
C THR A 203 29.15 4.71 -6.97
N VAL A 204 28.13 4.65 -7.84
CA VAL A 204 27.23 3.49 -7.93
C VAL A 204 27.85 2.49 -8.88
N THR A 205 28.09 1.28 -8.39
CA THR A 205 28.69 0.19 -9.15
C THR A 205 27.68 -0.45 -10.09
N ASP A 206 28.17 -1.09 -11.15
CA ASP A 206 27.33 -1.84 -12.08
C ASP A 206 26.55 -2.97 -11.38
N ALA A 207 27.13 -3.55 -10.31
CA ALA A 207 26.49 -4.60 -9.52
C ALA A 207 25.27 -4.06 -8.74
N GLU A 208 25.44 -2.93 -8.05
CA GLU A 208 24.35 -2.24 -7.33
C GLU A 208 23.25 -1.82 -8.31
N MET A 209 23.64 -1.25 -9.45
CA MET A 209 22.69 -0.88 -10.50
C MET A 209 21.90 -2.08 -11.01
N THR A 210 22.59 -3.20 -11.30
CA THR A 210 21.96 -4.43 -11.78
C THR A 210 20.99 -5.00 -10.73
N GLN A 211 21.36 -4.98 -9.45
CA GLN A 211 20.47 -5.41 -8.36
C GLN A 211 19.23 -4.53 -8.24
N ALA A 212 19.38 -3.20 -8.29
CA ALA A 212 18.25 -2.28 -8.24
C ALA A 212 17.27 -2.48 -9.41
N ILE A 213 17.80 -2.66 -10.63
CA ILE A 213 16.97 -2.97 -11.81
C ILE A 213 16.22 -4.29 -11.61
N MET A 214 16.89 -5.35 -11.12
CA MET A 214 16.23 -6.64 -10.86
C MET A 214 15.14 -6.52 -9.79
N ASN A 215 15.36 -5.74 -8.75
CA ASN A 215 14.36 -5.53 -7.70
C ASN A 215 13.13 -4.80 -8.23
N GLN A 216 13.30 -3.77 -9.06
CA GLN A 216 12.18 -3.06 -9.67
C GLN A 216 11.48 -3.89 -10.75
N ALA A 217 12.23 -4.71 -11.51
CA ALA A 217 11.67 -5.62 -12.50
C ALA A 217 10.66 -6.62 -11.90
N ARG A 218 10.85 -7.03 -10.64
CA ARG A 218 9.92 -7.93 -9.92
C ARG A 218 8.52 -7.36 -9.74
N GLN A 219 8.35 -6.04 -9.90
CA GLN A 219 7.04 -5.39 -9.90
C GLN A 219 6.26 -5.64 -11.19
N TYR A 220 6.91 -6.19 -12.23
CA TYR A 220 6.32 -6.49 -13.54
C TYR A 220 6.45 -7.98 -13.90
N PRO A 221 5.72 -8.90 -13.22
CA PRO A 221 5.79 -10.32 -13.49
C PRO A 221 5.52 -10.67 -14.96
N GLY A 222 6.42 -11.44 -15.58
CA GLY A 222 6.34 -11.85 -16.99
C GLY A 222 6.83 -10.80 -18.00
N GLN A 223 7.25 -9.61 -17.54
CA GLN A 223 7.80 -8.54 -18.38
C GLN A 223 9.19 -8.09 -17.90
N GLU A 224 9.83 -8.85 -17.02
CA GLU A 224 11.09 -8.49 -16.35
C GLU A 224 12.20 -8.18 -17.37
N ARG A 225 12.28 -8.99 -18.43
CA ARG A 225 13.25 -8.80 -19.52
C ARG A 225 12.98 -7.52 -20.33
N ALA A 226 11.72 -7.23 -20.63
CA ALA A 226 11.35 -6.03 -21.36
C ALA A 226 11.65 -4.77 -20.54
N PHE A 227 11.37 -4.80 -19.23
CA PHE A 227 11.75 -3.73 -18.31
C PHE A 227 13.26 -3.53 -18.25
N PHE A 228 14.03 -4.61 -18.13
CA PHE A 228 15.49 -4.53 -18.15
C PHE A 228 16.02 -3.89 -19.44
N ASP A 229 15.56 -4.35 -20.60
CA ASP A 229 15.95 -3.79 -21.90
C ASP A 229 15.53 -2.31 -22.03
N PHE A 230 14.35 -1.95 -21.53
CA PHE A 230 13.87 -0.57 -21.47
C PHE A 230 14.80 0.32 -20.64
N VAL A 231 15.19 -0.10 -19.43
CA VAL A 231 16.14 0.64 -18.59
C VAL A 231 17.50 0.76 -19.28
N GLN A 232 17.99 -0.31 -19.92
CA GLN A 232 19.26 -0.25 -20.66
C GLN A 232 19.25 0.70 -21.85
N GLN A 233 18.09 0.97 -22.46
CA GLN A 233 17.99 1.88 -23.60
C GLN A 233 17.68 3.32 -23.19
N ASN A 234 17.13 3.54 -21.98
CA ASN A 234 16.69 4.86 -21.52
C ASN A 234 17.62 5.42 -20.44
N ALA A 235 18.52 6.32 -20.85
CA ALA A 235 19.49 6.95 -19.95
C ALA A 235 18.83 7.70 -18.77
N GLN A 236 17.69 8.35 -19.02
CA GLN A 236 16.93 9.06 -17.98
C GLN A 236 16.42 8.09 -16.90
N VAL A 237 15.88 6.94 -17.30
CA VAL A 237 15.38 5.92 -16.37
C VAL A 237 16.54 5.31 -15.58
N ARG A 238 17.70 5.09 -16.22
CA ARG A 238 18.89 4.67 -15.47
C ARG A 238 19.29 5.67 -14.41
N GLN A 239 19.26 6.96 -14.73
CA GLN A 239 19.60 8.01 -13.78
C GLN A 239 18.59 8.06 -12.61
N GLN A 240 17.30 7.85 -12.88
CA GLN A 240 16.27 7.78 -11.85
C GLN A 240 16.48 6.60 -10.89
N ILE A 241 16.95 5.45 -11.37
CA ILE A 241 17.28 4.30 -10.53
C ILE A 241 18.61 4.51 -9.79
N GLN A 242 19.58 5.16 -10.44
CA GLN A 242 20.90 5.40 -9.86
C GLN A 242 20.87 6.44 -8.74
N ALA A 243 20.06 7.50 -8.88
CA ALA A 243 20.07 8.64 -7.97
C ALA A 243 19.77 8.28 -6.50
N PRO A 244 18.72 7.48 -6.17
CA PRO A 244 18.48 7.04 -4.80
C PRO A 244 19.62 6.21 -4.21
N ILE A 245 20.26 5.35 -5.03
CA ILE A 245 21.40 4.53 -4.58
C ILE A 245 22.59 5.44 -4.24
N PHE A 246 22.88 6.40 -5.12
CA PHE A 246 23.95 7.36 -4.87
C PHE A 246 23.66 8.19 -3.62
N GLU A 247 22.45 8.71 -3.48
CA GLU A 247 22.01 9.48 -2.31
C GLU A 247 22.20 8.68 -1.01
N ASP A 248 21.73 7.43 -0.98
CA ASP A 248 21.88 6.56 0.18
C ASP A 248 23.34 6.32 0.55
N LYS A 249 24.22 6.11 -0.43
CA LYS A 249 25.66 5.94 -0.19
C LYS A 249 26.30 7.21 0.36
N VAL A 250 25.89 8.39 -0.11
CA VAL A 250 26.38 9.67 0.44
C VAL A 250 25.88 9.85 1.87
N VAL A 251 24.62 9.54 2.14
CA VAL A 251 24.03 9.57 3.49
C VAL A 251 24.78 8.63 4.44
N ASP A 252 25.07 7.40 4.00
CA ASP A 252 25.84 6.43 4.79
C ASP A 252 27.24 6.96 5.09
N HIS A 253 27.92 7.56 4.10
CA HIS A 253 29.22 8.18 4.31
C HIS A 253 29.18 9.33 5.33
N ILE A 254 28.10 10.12 5.34
CA ILE A 254 27.92 11.18 6.34
C ILE A 254 27.74 10.57 7.74
N PHE A 255 26.96 9.50 7.86
CA PHE A 255 26.77 8.80 9.14
C PHE A 255 28.06 8.17 9.67
N GLU A 256 28.92 7.61 8.81
CA GLU A 256 30.24 7.09 9.20
C GLU A 256 31.13 8.16 9.85
N GLY A 257 30.97 9.42 9.44
CA GLY A 257 31.68 10.57 10.00
C GLY A 257 30.95 11.27 11.15
N ALA A 258 29.69 10.94 11.40
CA ALA A 258 28.85 11.59 12.40
C ALA A 258 28.87 10.86 13.75
N THR A 259 28.52 11.58 14.82
CA THR A 259 28.23 10.94 16.11
C THR A 259 26.79 10.44 16.09
N VAL A 260 26.61 9.13 15.93
CA VAL A 260 25.29 8.48 15.92
C VAL A 260 24.97 7.92 17.31
N THR A 261 23.78 8.22 17.83
CA THR A 261 23.29 7.67 19.10
C THR A 261 22.07 6.81 18.87
N GLU A 262 22.04 5.64 19.49
CA GLU A 262 20.87 4.75 19.46
C GLU A 262 19.79 5.24 20.44
N LYS A 263 18.55 5.29 19.97
CA LYS A 263 17.37 5.61 20.77
C LYS A 263 16.39 4.44 20.67
N GLU A 264 16.02 3.89 21.82
CA GLU A 264 14.93 2.92 21.89
C GLU A 264 13.60 3.64 21.64
N VAL A 265 12.79 3.11 20.73
CA VAL A 265 11.48 3.63 20.35
C VAL A 265 10.47 2.50 20.34
N SER A 266 9.23 2.81 20.71
CA SER A 266 8.11 1.88 20.56
C SER A 266 7.65 1.79 19.10
N LYS A 267 6.90 0.72 18.79
CA LYS A 267 6.27 0.54 17.47
C LYS A 267 5.41 1.76 17.09
N GLU A 268 4.56 2.23 18.01
CA GLU A 268 3.66 3.37 17.76
C GLU A 268 4.41 4.68 17.52
N GLU A 269 5.55 4.88 18.19
CA GLU A 269 6.39 6.06 17.96
C GLU A 269 7.08 6.01 16.59
N LEU A 270 7.54 4.83 16.17
CA LEU A 270 8.13 4.65 14.85
C LEU A 270 7.09 4.82 13.74
N GLU A 271 5.89 4.25 13.91
CA GLU A 271 4.78 4.42 12.96
C GLU A 271 4.43 5.91 12.79
N LYS A 272 4.25 6.65 13.89
CA LYS A 272 4.01 8.10 13.83
C LYS A 272 5.14 8.88 13.18
N ALA A 273 6.39 8.48 13.42
CA ALA A 273 7.53 9.13 12.83
C ALA A 273 7.62 8.89 11.31
N VAL A 274 7.18 7.71 10.84
CA VAL A 274 7.07 7.40 9.41
C VAL A 274 5.89 8.15 8.77
N GLU A 275 4.72 8.16 9.40
CA GLU A 275 3.54 8.91 8.92
C GLU A 275 3.86 10.40 8.75
N ALA A 276 4.61 10.98 9.69
CA ALA A 276 5.05 12.38 9.59
C ALA A 276 6.00 12.65 8.42
N LEU A 277 6.58 11.63 7.77
CA LEU A 277 7.39 11.83 6.56
C LEU A 277 6.54 12.14 5.33
N ASP A 278 5.28 11.70 5.30
CA ASP A 278 4.36 11.86 4.17
C ASP A 278 3.56 13.18 4.24
N GLU A 279 3.56 13.85 5.40
CA GLU A 279 2.81 15.09 5.65
C GLU A 279 3.58 16.38 5.22
N GLU A 280 4.85 16.29 4.76
CA GLU A 280 5.74 17.43 4.40
C GLU A 280 6.54 17.27 3.10
#